data_AF-A0A2N0QIT8-F1
#
_entry.id   AF-A0A2N0QIT8-F1
#
_cell.length_a   1.000
_cell.length_b   1.000
_cell.length_c   1.000
_cell.angle_alpha   90.00
_cell.angle_beta   90.00
_cell.angle_gamma   90.00
#
_symmetry.space_group_name_H-M   'P 1'
#
loop_
_entity.id
_entity.type
_entity.pdbx_description
1 polymer ?
#
loop_
_entity_poly.entity_id
_entity_poly.type
_entity_poly.pdbx_seq_one_letter_code
_entity_poly.pdbx_strand_id
1 'polypeptide(L)'
;MAKIVKSDINLSSVAFPVMQELCEKLSETVILTIVSDLNAICLEVITPDQPIKVSSTQGKILPLYAGASSRILLSHLDNKIIYELEKRNMLEKYSEFTITNVEELLTLKQEVIEKGYAVSDSEVDVGVKAYGLWMSAT
;
A
#
# COMPACT_ATOMS: atom_id res chain seq x y z
N MET A 1 -2.71 -13.24 16.53
CA MET A 1 -2.20 -11.90 16.91
C MET A 1 -0.75 -11.91 17.42
N ALA A 2 -0.34 -12.80 18.35
CA ALA A 2 1.03 -12.80 18.90
C ALA A 2 2.18 -13.10 17.91
N LYS A 3 1.89 -13.72 16.75
CA LYS A 3 2.91 -14.06 15.73
C LYS A 3 3.25 -12.90 14.80
N ILE A 4 2.30 -11.98 14.59
CA ILE A 4 2.41 -10.78 13.74
C ILE A 4 3.37 -9.76 14.40
N VAL A 5 3.23 -9.56 15.71
CA VAL A 5 3.99 -8.53 16.44
C VAL A 5 5.52 -8.75 16.40
N LYS A 6 6.01 -9.99 16.39
CA LYS A 6 7.45 -10.25 16.56
C LYS A 6 8.27 -10.14 15.26
N SER A 7 7.67 -10.47 14.10
CA SER A 7 8.32 -10.29 12.79
C SER A 7 8.30 -8.84 12.34
N ASP A 8 7.21 -8.14 12.64
CA ASP A 8 6.95 -6.83 12.06
C ASP A 8 7.72 -5.72 12.80
N ILE A 9 8.00 -5.90 14.11
CA ILE A 9 8.92 -5.03 14.88
C ILE A 9 10.33 -5.03 14.24
N ASN A 10 10.81 -6.18 13.76
CA ASN A 10 12.10 -6.24 13.08
C ASN A 10 12.04 -5.50 11.74
N LEU A 11 10.94 -5.63 10.99
CA LEU A 11 10.78 -4.98 9.69
C LEU A 11 10.77 -3.45 9.82
N SER A 12 9.98 -2.90 10.76
CA SER A 12 9.96 -1.45 11.01
C SER A 12 11.35 -0.94 11.38
N SER A 13 12.07 -1.64 12.27
CA SER A 13 13.40 -1.20 12.72
C SER A 13 14.43 -1.15 11.58
N VAL A 14 14.34 -2.07 10.61
CA VAL A 14 15.22 -2.12 9.44
C VAL A 14 14.81 -1.09 8.39
N ALA A 15 13.51 -0.89 8.20
CA ALA A 15 12.99 0.04 7.19
C ALA A 15 13.12 1.50 7.60
N PHE A 16 13.00 1.80 8.89
CA PHE A 16 12.90 3.17 9.41
C PHE A 16 14.03 4.10 8.93
N PRO A 17 15.33 3.72 8.99
CA PRO A 17 16.40 4.60 8.51
C PRO A 17 16.27 4.94 7.01
N VAL A 18 15.87 3.97 6.19
CA VAL A 18 15.67 4.17 4.74
C VAL A 18 14.45 5.04 4.48
N MET A 19 13.35 4.82 5.22
CA MET A 19 12.16 5.65 5.13
C MET A 19 12.46 7.11 5.52
N GLN A 20 13.29 7.32 6.53
CA GLN A 20 13.68 8.66 6.97
C GLN A 20 14.49 9.38 5.89
N GLU A 21 15.49 8.71 5.31
CA GLU A 21 16.28 9.24 4.19
C GLU A 21 15.38 9.60 3.00
N LEU A 22 14.42 8.73 2.65
CA LEU A 22 13.46 8.99 1.56
C LEU A 22 12.56 10.19 1.86
N CYS A 23 12.04 10.29 3.10
CA CYS A 23 11.20 11.41 3.50
C CYS A 23 11.97 12.74 3.43
N GLU A 24 13.20 12.77 3.92
CA GLU A 24 14.07 13.95 3.89
C GLU A 24 14.42 14.35 2.46
N LYS A 25 14.74 13.37 1.61
CA LYS A 25 15.14 13.62 0.22
C LYS A 25 14.00 14.06 -0.68
N LEU A 26 12.81 13.47 -0.51
CA LEU A 26 11.66 13.72 -1.37
C LEU A 26 10.75 14.82 -0.83
N SER A 27 10.86 15.15 0.47
CA SER A 27 9.89 16.01 1.17
C SER A 27 8.45 15.47 1.04
N GLU A 28 8.30 14.15 1.01
CA GLU A 28 7.03 13.45 0.85
C GLU A 28 6.80 12.43 1.95
N THR A 29 5.54 12.10 2.21
CA THR A 29 5.18 11.10 3.23
C THR A 29 5.58 9.70 2.77
N VAL A 30 6.29 8.97 3.62
CA VAL A 30 6.71 7.59 3.37
C VAL A 30 5.93 6.67 4.29
N ILE A 31 5.28 5.65 3.71
CA ILE A 31 4.41 4.70 4.41
C ILE A 31 4.92 3.29 4.15
N LEU A 32 5.13 2.52 5.21
CA LEU A 32 5.37 1.09 5.15
C LEU A 32 4.08 0.34 5.46
N THR A 33 3.69 -0.57 4.58
CA THR A 33 2.48 -1.38 4.76
C THR A 33 2.77 -2.87 4.68
N ILE A 34 1.99 -3.66 5.41
CA ILE A 34 2.00 -5.12 5.37
C ILE A 34 0.61 -5.66 5.02
N VAL A 35 0.55 -6.90 4.53
CA VAL A 35 -0.72 -7.61 4.32
C VAL A 35 -1.18 -8.24 5.63
N SER A 36 -2.44 -8.03 6.00
CA SER A 36 -3.12 -8.76 7.06
C SER A 36 -4.49 -9.21 6.56
N ASP A 37 -4.63 -10.52 6.36
CA ASP A 37 -5.81 -11.14 5.74
C ASP A 37 -6.14 -10.51 4.37
N LEU A 38 -7.30 -9.85 4.25
CA LEU A 38 -7.76 -9.17 3.03
C LEU A 38 -7.58 -7.65 3.10
N ASN A 39 -6.70 -7.17 3.98
CA ASN A 39 -6.41 -5.75 4.15
C ASN A 39 -4.90 -5.48 4.07
N ALA A 40 -4.57 -4.23 3.78
CA ALA A 40 -3.25 -3.69 4.06
C ALA A 40 -3.28 -2.94 5.41
N ILE A 41 -2.18 -3.01 6.17
CA ILE A 41 -2.02 -2.31 7.44
C ILE A 41 -0.81 -1.39 7.34
N CYS A 42 -0.99 -0.12 7.70
CA CYS A 42 0.10 0.83 7.89
C CYS A 42 0.95 0.41 9.10
N LEU A 43 2.13 -0.12 8.85
CA LEU A 43 3.05 -0.58 9.87
C LEU A 43 3.92 0.55 10.43
N GLU A 44 4.34 1.47 9.56
CA GLU A 44 5.16 2.63 9.93
C GLU A 44 4.87 3.81 8.98
N VAL A 45 4.99 5.04 9.47
CA VAL A 45 4.82 6.24 8.66
C VAL A 45 5.77 7.35 9.10
N ILE A 46 6.42 7.99 8.12
CA ILE A 46 7.22 9.20 8.33
C ILE A 46 6.63 10.31 7.47
N THR A 47 6.33 11.44 8.09
CA THR A 47 5.76 12.60 7.40
C THR A 47 6.75 13.77 7.40
N PRO A 48 6.87 14.51 6.29
CA PRO A 48 7.64 15.74 6.24
C PRO A 48 7.01 16.85 7.08
N ASP A 49 7.82 17.81 7.50
CA ASP A 49 7.35 19.03 8.17
C ASP A 49 6.87 20.08 7.15
N GLN A 50 5.73 19.79 6.54
CA GLN A 50 5.06 20.69 5.60
C GLN A 50 3.56 20.81 5.92
N PRO A 51 2.91 21.93 5.55
CA PRO A 51 1.51 22.19 5.87
C PRO A 51 0.53 21.30 5.09
N ILE A 52 0.88 20.91 3.86
CA ILE A 52 0.06 20.03 3.02
C ILE A 52 0.84 18.74 2.78
N LYS A 53 0.31 17.62 3.28
CA LYS A 53 0.92 16.29 3.13
C LYS A 53 -0.14 15.21 3.20
N VAL A 54 0.16 14.07 2.59
CA VAL A 54 -0.61 12.84 2.79
C VAL A 54 -0.51 12.45 4.25
N SER A 55 -1.64 12.17 4.90
CA SER A 55 -1.65 11.73 6.29
C SER A 55 -2.05 10.26 6.40
N SER A 56 -1.31 9.53 7.23
CA SER A 56 -1.62 8.17 7.63
C SER A 56 -1.23 8.00 9.09
N THR A 57 -1.69 6.92 9.73
CA THR A 57 -1.37 6.60 11.11
C THR A 57 -0.93 5.14 11.21
N GLN A 58 -0.02 4.85 12.13
CA GLN A 58 0.34 3.47 12.43
C GLN A 58 -0.90 2.68 12.87
N GLY A 59 -1.05 1.47 12.35
CA GLY A 59 -2.22 0.61 12.55
C GLY A 59 -3.43 0.95 11.66
N LYS A 60 -3.36 2.00 10.83
CA LYS A 60 -4.45 2.30 9.87
C LYS A 60 -4.66 1.12 8.92
N ILE A 61 -5.92 0.70 8.81
CA ILE A 61 -6.36 -0.32 7.85
C ILE A 61 -6.63 0.37 6.51
N LEU A 62 -6.12 -0.25 5.44
CA LEU A 62 -6.19 0.25 4.07
C LEU A 62 -6.78 -0.85 3.16
N PRO A 63 -7.56 -0.47 2.12
CA PRO A 63 -8.07 -1.41 1.14
C PRO A 63 -6.90 -2.08 0.40
N LEU A 64 -6.93 -3.41 0.26
CA LEU A 64 -5.81 -4.15 -0.35
C LEU A 64 -5.70 -3.98 -1.88
N TYR A 65 -6.67 -3.37 -2.54
CA TYR A 65 -6.71 -3.20 -4.00
C TYR A 65 -6.54 -1.75 -4.48
N ALA A 66 -6.67 -0.75 -3.60
CA ALA A 66 -6.63 0.67 -3.97
C ALA A 66 -5.47 1.40 -3.29
N GLY A 67 -4.78 2.26 -4.04
CA GLY A 67 -3.58 2.95 -3.58
C GLY A 67 -2.28 2.19 -3.91
N ALA A 68 -1.18 2.94 -4.03
CA ALA A 68 0.08 2.38 -4.55
C ALA A 68 0.69 1.32 -3.63
N SER A 69 0.65 1.53 -2.31
CA SER A 69 1.14 0.59 -1.31
C SER A 69 0.34 -0.72 -1.32
N SER A 70 -0.98 -0.65 -1.49
CA SER A 70 -1.83 -1.83 -1.60
C SER A 70 -1.65 -2.57 -2.92
N ARG A 71 -1.54 -1.85 -4.04
CA ARG A 71 -1.29 -2.44 -5.37
C ARG A 71 0.01 -3.24 -5.42
N ILE A 72 1.10 -2.73 -4.84
CA ILE A 72 2.38 -3.45 -4.82
C ILE A 72 2.34 -4.67 -3.90
N LEU A 73 1.57 -4.64 -2.81
CA LEU A 73 1.32 -5.82 -2.00
C LEU A 73 0.48 -6.85 -2.78
N LEU A 74 -0.63 -6.42 -3.37
CA LEU A 74 -1.53 -7.27 -4.14
C LEU A 74 -0.83 -7.94 -5.32
N SER A 75 0.14 -7.28 -5.96
CA SER A 75 0.94 -7.86 -7.05
C SER A 75 1.74 -9.09 -6.63
N HIS A 76 2.07 -9.24 -5.35
CA HIS A 76 2.80 -10.39 -4.80
C HIS A 76 1.90 -11.48 -4.20
N LEU A 77 0.56 -11.31 -4.22
CA LEU A 77 -0.40 -12.30 -3.71
C LEU A 77 -0.99 -13.18 -4.83
N ASP A 78 -1.64 -14.30 -4.48
CA ASP A 78 -2.39 -15.11 -5.46
C ASP A 78 -3.60 -14.31 -6.00
N ASN A 79 -3.91 -14.44 -7.29
CA ASN A 79 -5.09 -13.83 -7.93
C ASN A 79 -6.40 -14.16 -7.21
N LYS A 80 -6.48 -15.30 -6.51
CA LYS A 80 -7.59 -15.68 -5.63
C LYS A 80 -7.96 -14.59 -4.62
N ILE A 81 -7.01 -13.77 -4.18
CA ILE A 81 -7.28 -12.66 -3.26
C ILE A 81 -8.22 -11.62 -3.89
N ILE A 82 -8.06 -11.30 -5.18
CA ILE A 82 -8.92 -10.34 -5.88
C ILE A 82 -10.36 -10.88 -5.96
N TYR A 83 -10.52 -12.15 -6.33
CA TYR A 83 -11.83 -12.80 -6.36
C TYR A 83 -12.48 -12.89 -4.97
N GLU A 84 -11.69 -13.13 -3.92
CA GLU A 84 -12.22 -13.14 -2.54
C GLU A 84 -12.62 -11.74 -2.05
N LEU A 85 -11.91 -10.68 -2.45
CA LEU A 85 -12.31 -9.29 -2.20
C LEU A 85 -13.65 -8.97 -2.87
N GLU A 86 -13.82 -9.34 -4.14
CA GLU A 86 -15.09 -9.17 -4.87
C GLU A 86 -16.22 -9.94 -4.19
N LYS A 87 -16.02 -11.23 -3.93
CA LYS A 87 -17.01 -12.12 -3.29
C LYS A 87 -17.48 -11.60 -1.93
N ARG A 88 -16.61 -10.91 -1.19
CA ARG A 88 -16.93 -10.31 0.11
C ARG A 88 -17.46 -8.88 0.02
N ASN A 89 -17.69 -8.35 -1.19
CA ASN A 89 -18.11 -6.98 -1.46
C ASN A 89 -17.17 -5.94 -0.84
N MET A 90 -15.85 -6.20 -0.87
CA MET A 90 -14.83 -5.32 -0.31
C MET A 90 -14.24 -4.34 -1.34
N LEU A 91 -14.69 -4.39 -2.60
CA LEU A 91 -14.26 -3.51 -3.68
C LEU A 91 -15.11 -2.22 -3.69
N GLU A 92 -14.94 -1.40 -2.65
CA GLU A 92 -15.57 -0.09 -2.51
C GLU A 92 -14.99 0.96 -3.48
N LYS A 93 -15.77 1.99 -3.81
CA LYS A 93 -15.30 3.10 -4.64
C LYS A 93 -14.99 4.29 -3.75
N TYR A 94 -13.72 4.68 -3.65
CA TYR A 94 -13.26 5.81 -2.83
C TYR A 94 -13.21 7.13 -3.62
N SER A 95 -12.97 7.04 -4.92
CA SER A 95 -12.98 8.15 -5.87
C SER A 95 -13.50 7.67 -7.23
N GLU A 96 -13.70 8.59 -8.17
CA GLU A 96 -14.06 8.23 -9.55
C GLU A 96 -13.00 7.36 -10.25
N PHE A 97 -11.74 7.43 -9.79
CA PHE A 97 -10.58 6.73 -10.32
C PHE A 97 -10.29 5.38 -9.64
N THR A 98 -11.00 5.03 -8.55
CA THR A 98 -10.82 3.73 -7.90
C THR A 98 -11.23 2.61 -8.87
N ILE A 99 -10.30 1.68 -9.12
CA ILE A 99 -10.56 0.48 -9.92
C ILE A 99 -11.22 -0.59 -9.04
N THR A 100 -12.44 -0.99 -9.39
CA THR A 100 -13.22 -2.00 -8.66
C THR A 100 -13.63 -3.19 -9.52
N ASN A 101 -13.32 -3.17 -10.82
CA ASN A 101 -13.55 -4.30 -11.72
C ASN A 101 -12.43 -5.34 -11.56
N VAL A 102 -12.78 -6.61 -11.41
CA VAL A 102 -11.82 -7.69 -11.18
C VAL A 102 -10.83 -7.89 -12.32
N GLU A 103 -11.29 -7.86 -13.58
CA GLU A 103 -10.42 -8.04 -14.75
C GLU A 103 -9.43 -6.86 -14.91
N GLU A 104 -9.87 -5.64 -14.60
CA GLU A 104 -9.00 -4.47 -14.56
C GLU A 104 -7.97 -4.58 -13.42
N LEU A 105 -8.36 -5.04 -12.24
CA LEU A 105 -7.45 -5.28 -11.12
C LEU A 105 -6.40 -6.34 -11.46
N LEU A 106 -6.77 -7.42 -12.16
CA LEU A 106 -5.84 -8.46 -12.61
C LEU A 106 -4.86 -7.92 -13.66
N THR A 107 -5.34 -7.09 -14.59
CA THR A 107 -4.50 -6.44 -15.60
C THR A 107 -3.48 -5.51 -14.94
N LEU A 108 -3.95 -4.66 -14.04
CA LEU A 108 -3.11 -3.75 -13.28
C LEU A 108 -2.08 -4.50 -12.41
N LYS A 109 -2.49 -5.59 -11.77
CA LYS A 109 -1.60 -6.45 -11.00
C LYS A 109 -0.41 -6.92 -11.86
N GLN A 110 -0.69 -7.37 -13.09
CA GLN A 110 0.33 -7.81 -14.04
C GLN A 110 1.25 -6.65 -14.46
N GLU A 111 0.69 -5.47 -14.72
CA GLU A 111 1.46 -4.25 -15.03
C GLU A 111 2.45 -3.89 -13.91
N VAL A 112 2.03 -3.99 -12.64
CA VAL A 112 2.88 -3.73 -11.48
C VAL A 112 4.02 -4.75 -11.41
N ILE A 113 3.77 -6.03 -11.70
CA ILE A 113 4.81 -7.08 -11.73
C ILE A 113 5.84 -6.75 -12.82
N GLU A 114 5.40 -6.37 -14.01
CA GLU A 114 6.27 -6.08 -15.15
C GLU A 114 7.11 -4.81 -14.93
N LYS A 115 6.53 -3.78 -14.32
CA LYS A 115 7.22 -2.51 -14.03
C LYS A 115 8.13 -2.58 -12.80
N GLY A 116 7.84 -3.47 -11.86
CA GLY A 116 8.54 -3.56 -10.56
C GLY A 116 8.15 -2.48 -9.54
N TYR A 117 7.15 -1.64 -9.86
CA TYR A 117 6.60 -0.64 -8.94
C TYR A 117 5.12 -0.39 -9.26
N ALA A 118 4.38 0.07 -8.25
CA ALA A 118 2.99 0.49 -8.39
C ALA A 118 2.87 2.01 -8.44
N VAL A 119 1.87 2.48 -9.17
CA VAL A 119 1.46 3.89 -9.18
C VAL A 119 -0.01 3.94 -8.81
N SER A 120 -0.37 4.93 -8.01
CA SER A 120 -1.76 5.32 -7.76
C SER A 120 -1.91 6.80 -8.01
N ASP A 121 -2.93 7.17 -8.76
CA ASP A 121 -3.24 8.56 -9.06
C ASP A 121 -4.71 8.82 -8.75
N SER A 122 -4.97 9.58 -7.69
CA SER A 122 -6.30 9.99 -7.26
C SER A 122 -7.26 8.86 -6.88
N GLU A 123 -6.79 7.63 -6.67
CA GLU A 123 -7.65 6.45 -6.42
C GLU A 123 -8.29 6.39 -5.04
N VAL A 124 -7.58 6.85 -4.02
CA VAL A 124 -8.06 6.83 -2.63
C VAL A 124 -8.50 8.23 -2.23
N ASP A 125 -7.59 9.19 -2.40
CA ASP A 125 -7.84 10.62 -2.19
C ASP A 125 -7.61 11.37 -3.51
N VAL A 126 -8.61 12.12 -3.98
CA VAL A 126 -8.50 12.88 -5.24
C VAL A 126 -7.39 13.91 -5.16
N GLY A 127 -6.51 13.96 -6.17
CA GLY A 127 -5.35 14.85 -6.21
C GLY A 127 -4.11 14.30 -5.52
N VAL A 128 -4.16 13.10 -4.95
CA VAL A 128 -2.99 12.42 -4.36
C VAL A 128 -2.40 11.43 -5.34
N LYS A 129 -1.09 11.57 -5.58
CA LYS A 129 -0.31 10.61 -6.37
C LYS A 129 0.70 9.90 -5.48
N ALA A 130 0.78 8.58 -5.60
CA ALA A 130 1.65 7.74 -4.78
C ALA A 130 2.38 6.70 -5.64
N TYR A 131 3.56 6.31 -5.17
CA TYR A 131 4.40 5.27 -5.76
C TYR A 131 4.68 4.19 -4.72
N GLY A 132 4.63 2.92 -5.12
CA GLY A 132 4.81 1.76 -4.24
C GLY A 132 5.92 0.86 -4.75
N LEU A 133 6.84 0.47 -3.86
CA LEU A 133 7.94 -0.45 -4.15
C LEU A 133 7.84 -1.65 -3.24
N TRP A 134 8.15 -2.84 -3.77
CA TRP A 134 8.17 -4.06 -2.99
C TRP A 134 9.41 -4.09 -2.12
N MET A 135 9.25 -4.48 -0.86
CA MET A 135 10.35 -4.67 0.07
C MET A 135 10.28 -6.10 0.62
N SER A 136 11.40 -6.80 0.54
CA SER A 136 11.61 -8.13 1.11
C SER A 136 12.80 -8.08 2.06
N ALA A 137 12.63 -8.59 3.28
CA ALA A 137 13.74 -8.89 4.16
C ALA A 137 14.25 -10.29 3.79
N THR A 138 15.36 -10.35 3.05
CA THR A 138 16.09 -11.60 2.73
C THR A 138 17.41 -11.61 3.48
#